data_AF-A0A938MRP8-F1
#
_entry.id   AF-A0A938MRP8-F1
#
_cell.length_a   1.000
_cell.length_b   1.000
_cell.length_c   1.000
_cell.angle_alpha   90.00
_cell.angle_beta   90.00
_cell.angle_gamma   90.00
#
_symmetry.space_group_name_H-M   'P 1'
#
loop_
_entity.id
_entity.type
_entity.pdbx_description
1 polymer ?
#
loop_
_entity_poly.entity_id
_entity_poly.type
_entity_poly.pdbx_seq_one_letter_code
_entity_poly.pdbx_strand_id
1 'polypeptide(L)'
;MAWNMALDLTEQELTELRQRTNASDSAGAVSRAAREFLRTCRLRELTSMGGKLDYDENAWRERDTSELSQPVPSTEGEETRDG
;
A
#
# COMPACT_ATOMS: atom_id res chain seq x y z
N MET A 1 -9.78 3.42 22.74
CA MET A 1 -10.53 2.38 23.49
C MET A 1 -9.98 1.04 23.06
N ALA A 2 -9.37 0.26 23.95
CA ALA A 2 -8.99 -1.12 23.64
C ALA A 2 -10.19 -2.02 23.94
N TRP A 3 -10.65 -2.78 22.94
CA TRP A 3 -11.64 -3.84 23.14
C TRP A 3 -10.89 -5.13 23.42
N ASN A 4 -11.26 -5.81 24.51
CA ASN A 4 -10.71 -7.10 24.88
C ASN A 4 -11.64 -8.21 24.37
N MET A 5 -11.08 -9.22 23.70
CA MET A 5 -11.82 -10.35 23.16
C MET A 5 -11.11 -11.64 23.59
N ALA A 6 -11.87 -12.62 24.06
CA ALA A 6 -11.35 -13.96 24.35
C ALA A 6 -11.55 -14.86 23.11
N LEU A 7 -10.54 -15.64 22.79
CA LEU A 7 -10.55 -16.61 21.69
C LEU A 7 -10.07 -17.94 22.25
N ASP A 8 -10.82 -19.01 21.97
CA ASP A 8 -10.41 -20.35 22.30
C ASP A 8 -9.52 -20.90 21.19
N LEU A 9 -8.24 -21.05 21.48
CA LEU A 9 -7.23 -21.65 20.60
C LEU A 9 -6.51 -22.74 21.36
N THR A 10 -6.25 -23.85 20.68
CA THR A 10 -5.45 -24.94 21.22
C THR A 10 -4.00 -24.50 21.42
N GLU A 11 -3.28 -25.18 22.31
CA GLU A 11 -1.84 -24.92 22.52
C GLU A 11 -1.02 -25.15 21.25
N GLN A 12 -1.44 -26.10 20.41
CA GLN A 12 -0.82 -26.36 19.12
C GLN A 12 -0.99 -25.17 18.16
N GLU A 13 -2.21 -24.63 18.02
CA GLU A 13 -2.48 -23.45 17.19
C GLU A 13 -1.70 -22.22 17.68
N LEU A 14 -1.65 -22.00 18.99
CA LEU A 14 -0.87 -20.89 19.58
C LEU A 14 0.64 -21.05 19.36
N THR A 15 1.14 -22.27 19.40
CA THR A 15 2.55 -22.57 19.14
C THR A 15 2.90 -22.34 17.68
N GLU A 16 2.05 -22.81 16.76
CA GLU A 16 2.23 -22.59 15.33
C GLU A 16 2.17 -21.10 14.98
N LEU A 17 1.21 -20.35 15.54
CA LEU A 17 1.11 -18.90 15.36
C LEU A 17 2.37 -18.18 15.83
N ARG A 18 2.91 -18.51 17.02
CA ARG A 18 4.15 -17.90 17.52
C ARG A 18 5.34 -18.18 16.62
N GLN A 19 5.48 -19.42 16.14
CA GLN A 19 6.55 -19.79 15.22
C GLN A 19 6.45 -19.05 13.89
N ARG A 20 5.27 -19.03 13.26
CA ARG A 20 5.06 -18.39 11.95
C ARG A 20 5.16 -16.86 12.01
N THR A 21 4.80 -16.25 13.13
CA THR A 21 4.81 -14.78 13.29
C THR A 21 6.05 -14.25 14.01
N ASN A 22 6.94 -15.14 14.45
CA ASN A 22 8.12 -14.85 15.27
C ASN A 22 7.78 -13.91 16.44
N ALA A 23 6.73 -14.25 17.19
CA ALA A 23 6.22 -13.48 18.32
C ALA A 23 6.54 -14.17 19.64
N SER A 24 6.88 -13.36 20.66
CA SER A 24 7.23 -13.82 22.01
C SER A 24 6.03 -14.32 22.82
N ASP A 25 4.83 -13.84 22.52
CA ASP A 25 3.60 -14.13 23.26
C ASP A 25 2.42 -14.42 22.33
N SER A 26 1.40 -15.08 22.87
CA SER A 26 0.22 -15.52 22.12
C SER A 26 -0.63 -14.35 21.58
N ALA A 27 -0.81 -13.29 22.35
CA ALA A 27 -1.63 -12.14 21.93
C ALA A 27 -0.96 -11.38 20.78
N GLY A 28 0.36 -11.20 20.87
CA GLY A 28 1.20 -10.65 19.82
C GLY A 28 1.18 -11.51 18.55
N ALA A 29 1.25 -12.84 18.70
CA ALA A 29 1.18 -13.78 17.59
C ALA A 29 -0.16 -13.69 16.85
N VAL A 30 -1.28 -13.74 17.57
CA VAL A 30 -2.63 -13.61 17.00
C VAL A 30 -2.81 -12.25 16.31
N SER A 31 -2.36 -11.17 16.96
CA SER A 31 -2.45 -9.82 16.40
C SER A 31 -1.66 -9.67 15.09
N ARG A 32 -0.46 -10.26 15.01
CA ARG A 32 0.36 -10.24 13.79
C ARG A 32 -0.28 -11.07 12.68
N ALA A 33 -0.72 -12.29 13.00
CA ALA A 33 -1.37 -13.16 12.03
C ALA A 33 -2.64 -12.52 11.44
N ALA A 34 -3.48 -11.90 12.27
CA ALA A 34 -4.68 -11.20 11.81
C ALA A 34 -4.36 -10.04 10.86
N ARG A 35 -3.34 -9.23 11.17
CA ARG A 35 -2.91 -8.13 10.29
C ARG A 35 -2.40 -8.63 8.95
N GLU A 36 -1.60 -9.70 8.95
CA GLU A 36 -1.08 -10.27 7.70
C GLU A 36 -2.17 -10.95 6.87
N PHE A 37 -3.17 -11.56 7.51
CA PHE A 37 -4.35 -12.04 6.83
C PHE A 37 -5.08 -10.91 6.08
N LEU A 38 -5.36 -9.80 6.77
CA LEU A 38 -6.01 -8.62 6.16
C LEU A 38 -5.17 -8.03 5.03
N ARG A 39 -3.85 -7.93 5.21
CA ARG A 39 -2.92 -7.49 4.15
C ARG A 39 -3.03 -8.40 2.93
N THR A 40 -3.05 -9.71 3.13
CA THR A 40 -3.15 -10.71 2.05
C THR A 40 -4.49 -10.62 1.33
N CYS A 41 -5.60 -10.45 2.05
CA CYS A 41 -6.92 -10.22 1.45
C CYS A 41 -6.91 -8.99 0.53
N ARG A 42 -6.40 -7.85 1.03
CA ARG A 42 -6.30 -6.62 0.24
C ARG A 42 -5.44 -6.79 -1.00
N LEU A 43 -4.32 -7.50 -0.90
CA LEU A 43 -3.47 -7.80 -2.06
C LEU A 43 -4.21 -8.64 -3.10
N ARG A 44 -4.95 -9.67 -2.67
CA ARG A 44 -5.75 -10.50 -3.58
C ARG A 44 -6.86 -9.69 -4.27
N GLU A 45 -7.53 -8.80 -3.55
CA GLU A 45 -8.51 -7.88 -4.12
C GLU A 45 -7.88 -7.00 -5.20
N LEU A 46 -6.74 -6.36 -4.89
CA LEU A 46 -6.00 -5.54 -5.85
C LEU A 46 -5.56 -6.35 -7.08
N THR A 47 -5.02 -7.56 -6.89
CA THR A 47 -4.65 -8.45 -7.99
C THR A 47 -5.86 -8.82 -8.86
N SER A 48 -7.01 -9.09 -8.24
CA SER A 48 -8.25 -9.40 -8.98
C SER A 48 -8.77 -8.21 -9.81
N MET A 49 -8.49 -6.99 -9.39
CA MET A 49 -8.81 -5.76 -10.12
C MET A 49 -7.79 -5.47 -11.22
N GLY A 50 -6.52 -5.82 -11.02
CA GLY A 50 -5.44 -5.64 -12.01
C GLY A 50 -5.71 -6.38 -13.32
N GLY A 51 -6.34 -7.55 -13.28
CA GLY A 51 -6.79 -8.28 -14.50
C GLY A 51 -7.98 -7.64 -15.23
N LYS A 52 -8.56 -6.56 -14.69
CA LYS A 52 -9.67 -5.79 -15.27
C LYS A 52 -9.27 -4.36 -15.62
N LEU A 53 -7.99 -3.99 -15.46
CA LEU A 53 -7.53 -2.68 -15.84
C LEU A 53 -7.49 -2.63 -17.37
N ASP A 54 -8.45 -1.93 -17.97
CA ASP A 54 -8.44 -1.66 -19.40
C ASP A 54 -7.35 -0.61 -19.67
N TYR A 55 -6.15 -1.11 -19.96
CA TYR A 55 -5.00 -0.27 -20.24
C TYR A 55 -5.12 0.28 -21.65
N ASP A 56 -5.57 1.53 -21.76
CA ASP A 56 -5.58 2.26 -23.02
C ASP A 56 -4.20 2.90 -23.26
N GLU A 57 -3.36 2.22 -24.03
CA GLU A 57 -2.04 2.71 -24.40
C GLU A 57 -2.08 4.03 -25.18
N ASN A 58 -3.15 4.28 -25.96
CA ASN A 58 -3.27 5.52 -26.73
C ASN A 58 -3.55 6.71 -25.82
N ALA A 59 -4.43 6.54 -24.83
CA ALA A 59 -4.73 7.58 -23.85
C ALA A 59 -3.49 7.98 -23.01
N TRP A 60 -2.62 7.01 -22.69
CA TRP A 60 -1.35 7.29 -22.01
C TRP A 60 -0.34 7.99 -22.93
N ARG A 61 -0.22 7.55 -24.19
CA ARG A 61 0.70 8.17 -25.15
C ARG A 61 0.31 9.62 -25.50
N GLU A 62 -0.98 9.91 -25.58
CA GLU A 62 -1.50 11.28 -25.77
C GLU A 62 -1.15 12.20 -24.58
N ARG A 63 -1.22 11.67 -23.35
CA ARG A 63 -0.82 12.39 -22.13
C ARG A 63 0.67 12.69 -22.11
N ASP A 64 1.52 11.69 -22.35
CA ASP A 64 2.98 11.88 -22.40
C ASP A 64 3.35 12.93 -23.44
N THR A 65 2.74 12.87 -24.63
CA THR A 65 2.98 13.85 -25.69
C THR A 65 2.56 15.26 -25.27
N SER A 66 1.42 15.38 -24.58
CA SER A 66 0.90 16.66 -24.10
C SER A 66 1.78 17.26 -23.00
N GLU A 67 2.31 16.44 -22.08
CA GLU A 67 3.21 16.89 -21.01
C GLU A 67 4.58 17.32 -21.55
N LEU A 68 5.14 16.55 -22.49
CA LEU A 68 6.41 16.87 -23.15
C LEU A 68 6.31 18.09 -24.09
N SER A 69 5.10 18.44 -24.54
CA SER A 69 4.85 19.61 -25.38
C SER A 69 4.56 20.88 -24.57
N GLN A 70 4.48 20.80 -23.23
CA GLN A 70 4.29 22.00 -22.42
C GLN A 70 5.59 22.81 -22.42
N PRO A 71 5.52 24.12 -22.74
CA PRO A 71 6.69 24.99 -22.62
C PRO A 71 7.11 25.05 -21.14
N VAL A 72 8.38 24.77 -20.88
CA VAL A 72 8.98 25.00 -19.55
C VAL A 72 8.75 26.47 -19.21
N PRO A 73 8.09 26.81 -18.09
CA PRO A 73 7.89 28.21 -17.75
C PRO A 73 9.27 28.86 -17.59
N SER A 74 9.60 29.80 -18.48
CA SER A 74 10.82 30.59 -18.42
C SER A 74 10.82 31.32 -17.08
N THR A 75 11.66 30.88 -16.15
CA THR A 75 12.05 31.68 -14.98
C THR A 75 12.96 32.80 -15.48
N GLU A 76 12.36 33.86 -16.01
CA GLU A 76 13.05 35.12 -16.30
C GLU A 76 12.25 36.26 -15.69
N GLY A 77 12.84 36.92 -14.69
CA GLY A 77 12.33 38.19 -14.18
C GLY A 77 12.67 38.48 -12.73
N GLU A 78 13.90 38.93 -12.46
CA GLU A 78 14.15 40.08 -11.57
C GLU A 78 15.63 40.50 -11.68
N GLU A 79 15.95 41.24 -12.73
CA GLU A 79 17.05 42.21 -12.71
C GLU A 79 16.41 43.60 -12.60
N THR A 80 16.19 44.07 -11.37
CA THR A 80 15.97 45.50 -11.10
C THR A 80 17.24 46.08 -10.52
N ARG A 81 18.02 46.65 -11.43
CA ARG A 81 19.03 47.67 -11.22
C ARG A 81 18.37 48.90 -10.59
N ASP A 82 18.84 49.32 -9.41
CA ASP A 82 18.55 50.65 -8.89
C ASP A 82 19.84 51.26 -8.36
N GLY A 83 20.10 52.49 -8.79
CA GLY A 83 21.18 53.37 -8.38
C GLY A 83 20.63 54.77 -8.17
#